data_AF-A0A3M9LUT4-F1
#
_entry.id   AF-A0A3M9LUT4-F1
#
_cell.length_a   1.000
_cell.length_b   1.000
_cell.length_c   1.000
_cell.angle_alpha   90.00
_cell.angle_beta   90.00
_cell.angle_gamma   90.00
#
_symmetry.space_group_name_H-M   'P 1'
#
loop_
_entity.id
_entity.type
_entity.pdbx_description
1 polymer ?
#
loop_
_entity_poly.entity_id
_entity_poly.type
_entity_poly.pdbx_seq_one_letter_code
_entity_poly.pdbx_strand_id
1 'polypeptide(L)'
;TIRHIDHIRPHATGGATTERDGQGLCERCNYLKEHPDYSVTGHAGQTTTTTGSLVATSHPPSPPGLPPPTRSHTERTLIDFIWVTQQFDYRRAS
;
A
#
# COMPACT_ATOMS: atom_id res chain seq x y z
N THR A 1 -7.98 -6.96 5.40
CA THR A 1 -6.95 -7.83 6.02
C THR A 1 -6.12 -8.48 4.94
N ILE A 2 -4.89 -8.88 5.26
CA ILE A 2 -4.08 -9.71 4.34
C ILE A 2 -4.73 -11.09 4.25
N ARG A 3 -4.89 -11.59 3.03
CA ARG A 3 -5.51 -12.89 2.71
C ARG A 3 -4.68 -13.73 1.74
N HIS A 4 -3.85 -13.09 0.93
CA HIS A 4 -2.98 -13.74 -0.04
C HIS A 4 -1.53 -13.30 0.18
N ILE A 5 -0.61 -14.21 -0.13
CA ILE A 5 0.81 -13.95 -0.24
C ILE A 5 1.21 -14.40 -1.65
N ASP A 6 1.78 -13.48 -2.42
CA ASP A 6 2.27 -13.76 -3.78
C ASP A 6 3.59 -13.02 -4.04
N HIS A 7 4.22 -13.30 -5.17
CA HIS A 7 5.52 -12.76 -5.55
C HIS A 7 5.39 -11.32 -6.03
N ILE A 8 6.26 -10.41 -5.57
CA ILE A 8 6.38 -9.04 -6.08
C ILE A 8 6.72 -9.10 -7.57
N ARG A 9 7.80 -9.81 -7.93
CA ARG A 9 8.06 -10.20 -9.32
C ARG A 9 7.40 -11.56 -9.60
N PRO A 10 6.47 -11.69 -10.55
CA PRO A 10 5.82 -12.97 -10.80
C PRO A 10 6.82 -14.11 -11.03
N HIS A 11 6.61 -15.25 -10.37
CA HIS A 11 7.47 -16.43 -10.55
C HIS A 11 7.53 -16.87 -12.03
N ALA A 12 6.40 -16.76 -12.74
CA ALA A 12 6.31 -17.07 -14.17
C ALA A 12 7.24 -16.23 -15.07
N THR A 13 7.69 -15.05 -14.61
CA THR A 13 8.64 -14.17 -15.32
C THR A 13 10.02 -14.12 -14.65
N GLY A 14 10.34 -15.15 -13.86
CA GLY A 14 11.63 -15.34 -13.22
C GLY A 14 11.77 -14.72 -11.82
N GLY A 15 10.64 -14.41 -11.15
CA GLY A 15 10.65 -14.07 -9.73
C GLY A 15 11.20 -15.22 -8.86
N ALA A 16 12.00 -14.88 -7.87
CA ALA A 16 12.60 -15.90 -6.99
C ALA A 16 11.64 -16.19 -5.83
N THR A 17 11.29 -17.46 -5.62
CA THR A 17 10.49 -17.86 -4.46
C THR A 17 11.29 -17.69 -3.17
N THR A 18 11.21 -16.49 -2.59
CA THR A 18 11.93 -16.09 -1.38
C THR A 18 11.04 -15.18 -0.52
N GLU A 19 11.33 -15.10 0.77
CA GLU A 19 10.63 -14.17 1.67
C GLU A 19 10.72 -12.71 1.18
N ARG A 20 11.87 -12.32 0.62
CA ARG A 20 12.09 -10.95 0.12
C ARG A 20 11.28 -10.59 -1.09
N ASP A 21 10.88 -11.57 -1.90
CA ASP A 21 9.98 -11.38 -3.03
C ASP A 21 8.51 -11.57 -2.62
N GLY A 22 8.20 -11.85 -1.36
CA GLY A 22 6.83 -12.02 -0.88
C GLY A 22 6.09 -10.69 -0.68
N GLN A 23 4.82 -10.65 -1.10
CA GLN A 23 3.89 -9.54 -0.89
C GLN A 23 2.59 -10.03 -0.27
N GLY A 24 2.26 -9.55 0.93
CA GLY A 24 0.97 -9.82 1.57
C GLY A 24 -0.09 -8.81 1.15
N LEU A 25 -1.17 -9.28 0.50
CA LEU A 25 -2.28 -8.44 0.03
C LEU A 25 -3.63 -8.96 0.50
N CYS A 26 -4.63 -8.09 0.52
CA CYS A 26 -6.02 -8.56 0.57
C CYS A 26 -6.40 -9.18 -0.79
N GLU A 27 -7.46 -9.97 -0.82
CA GLU A 27 -7.94 -10.63 -2.03
C GLU A 27 -8.19 -9.66 -3.19
N ARG A 28 -8.92 -8.57 -2.95
CA ARG A 28 -9.19 -7.55 -3.98
C ARG A 28 -7.91 -6.95 -4.56
N CYS A 29 -6.94 -6.62 -3.71
CA CYS A 29 -5.66 -6.06 -4.18
C CYS A 29 -4.84 -7.10 -4.94
N ASN A 30 -4.94 -8.38 -4.56
CA ASN A 30 -4.28 -9.46 -5.28
C ASN A 30 -4.84 -9.61 -6.70
N TYR A 31 -6.16 -9.56 -6.88
CA TYR A 31 -6.75 -9.59 -8.22
C TYR A 31 -6.43 -8.34 -9.05
N LEU A 32 -6.41 -7.16 -8.41
CA LEU A 32 -6.07 -5.91 -9.11
C LEU A 32 -4.63 -5.91 -9.65
N LYS A 33 -3.73 -6.67 -9.03
CA LYS A 33 -2.33 -6.78 -9.44
C LYS A 33 -2.15 -7.39 -10.84
N GLU A 34 -3.12 -8.17 -11.31
CA GLU A 34 -3.13 -8.75 -12.66
C GLU A 34 -3.55 -7.75 -13.74
N HIS A 35 -3.96 -6.53 -13.36
CA HIS A 35 -4.33 -5.50 -14.31
C HIS A 35 -3.11 -4.98 -15.07
N PRO A 36 -3.16 -4.80 -16.41
CA PRO A 36 -2.00 -4.37 -17.21
C PRO A 36 -1.36 -3.05 -16.78
N ASP A 37 -2.17 -2.10 -16.28
CA ASP A 37 -1.68 -0.80 -15.80
C ASP A 37 -1.14 -0.84 -14.36
N TYR A 38 -1.17 -2.00 -13.70
CA TYR A 38 -0.61 -2.21 -12.38
C TYR A 38 0.80 -2.78 -12.52
N SER A 39 1.78 -2.16 -11.87
CA SER A 39 3.10 -2.76 -11.69
C SER A 39 3.62 -2.54 -10.28
N VAL A 40 4.40 -3.49 -9.79
CA VAL A 40 5.03 -3.40 -8.48
C VAL A 40 6.49 -3.79 -8.59
N THR A 41 7.36 -3.03 -7.92
CA THR A 41 8.81 -3.27 -7.85
C THR A 41 9.31 -3.10 -6.41
N GLY A 42 10.51 -3.62 -6.12
CA GLY A 42 11.13 -3.54 -4.80
C GLY A 42 11.25 -4.91 -4.13
N HIS A 43 11.03 -4.95 -2.81
CA HIS A 43 11.10 -6.16 -1.99
C HIS A 43 10.16 -6.04 -0.78
N ALA A 44 9.99 -7.11 0.01
CA ALA A 44 9.06 -7.16 1.15
C ALA A 44 9.22 -6.05 2.20
N GLY A 45 10.38 -5.36 2.24
CA GLY A 45 10.65 -4.24 3.15
C GLY A 45 10.28 -2.87 2.57
N GLN A 46 10.12 -2.76 1.26
CA GLN A 46 9.68 -1.55 0.56
C GLN A 46 9.23 -1.91 -0.85
N THR A 47 7.99 -1.58 -1.19
CA THR A 47 7.46 -1.77 -2.54
C THR A 47 7.04 -0.44 -3.14
N THR A 48 7.34 -0.23 -4.41
CA THR A 48 6.77 0.86 -5.21
C THR A 48 5.74 0.27 -6.15
N THR A 49 4.52 0.77 -6.05
CA THR A 49 3.39 0.40 -6.90
C THR A 49 3.09 1.54 -7.85
N THR A 50 2.93 1.23 -9.13
CA THR A 50 2.44 2.13 -10.15
C THR A 50 1.06 1.66 -10.61
N THR A 51 0.11 2.57 -10.72
CA THR A 51 -1.22 2.32 -11.29
C THR A 51 -1.56 3.45 -12.24
N GLY A 52 -1.41 3.20 -13.55
CA GLY A 52 -1.46 4.26 -14.56
C GLY A 52 -0.37 5.31 -14.31
N SER A 53 -0.76 6.57 -14.07
CA SER A 53 0.16 7.66 -13.73
C SER A 53 0.45 7.80 -12.23
N LEU A 54 -0.24 7.05 -11.38
CA LEU A 54 -0.07 7.12 -9.93
C LEU A 54 1.10 6.25 -9.49
N VAL A 55 2.00 6.81 -8.68
CA VAL A 55 3.12 6.08 -8.08
C VAL A 55 3.03 6.22 -6.57
N ALA A 56 3.12 5.11 -5.86
CA ALA A 56 3.11 5.08 -4.40
C ALA A 56 4.16 4.10 -3.87
N THR A 57 4.90 4.53 -2.86
CA THR A 57 5.84 3.66 -2.13
C THR A 57 5.25 3.29 -0.77
N SER A 58 5.39 2.02 -0.39
CA SER A 58 4.86 1.45 0.84
C SER A 58 5.96 0.66 1.55
N HIS A 59 5.90 0.69 2.89
CA HIS A 59 6.72 -0.13 3.78
C HIS A 59 5.80 -1.00 4.65
N PRO A 60 6.27 -2.18 5.09
CA PRO A 60 5.53 -2.96 6.07
C PRO A 60 5.37 -2.15 7.38
N PRO A 61 4.24 -2.34 8.10
CA PRO A 61 4.05 -1.69 9.39
C PRO A 61 5.13 -2.15 10.37
N SER A 62 5.43 -1.30 11.35
CA SER A 62 6.30 -1.68 12.47
C SER A 62 5.77 -2.95 13.15
N PRO A 63 6.67 -3.83 13.62
CA PRO A 63 6.28 -4.98 14.44
C PRO A 63 5.38 -4.56 15.62
N PRO A 64 4.41 -5.41 16.02
CA PRO A 64 3.60 -5.16 17.19
C PRO A 64 4.46 -4.90 18.44
N GLY A 65 4.04 -3.96 19.29
CA GLY A 65 4.74 -3.63 20.53
C GLY A 65 5.69 -2.43 20.43
N LEU A 66 5.91 -1.88 19.24
CA LEU A 66 6.56 -0.57 19.07
C LEU A 66 5.52 0.55 19.07
N PRO A 67 5.81 1.72 19.66
CA PRO A 67 4.94 2.88 19.55
C PRO A 67 4.81 3.28 18.07
N PRO A 68 3.62 3.75 17.62
CA PRO A 68 3.47 4.25 16.27
C PRO A 68 4.47 5.39 16.04
N PRO A 69 5.00 5.55 14.81
CA PRO A 69 5.91 6.64 14.52
C PRO A 69 5.23 7.98 14.84
N THR A 70 5.98 8.87 15.51
CA THR A 70 5.51 10.23 15.77
C THR A 70 5.38 10.95 14.44
N ARG A 71 4.14 11.08 13.94
CA ARG A 71 3.85 11.87 12.72
C ARG A 71 4.43 13.27 12.84
N SER A 72 5.00 13.79 11.75
CA SER A 72 5.47 15.18 11.71
C SER A 72 4.31 16.17 11.89
N HIS A 73 4.60 17.42 12.27
CA HIS A 73 3.57 18.46 12.35
C HIS A 73 2.82 18.61 11.02
N THR A 74 3.56 18.69 9.91
CA THR A 74 3.01 18.78 8.55
C THR A 74 2.10 17.59 8.21
N GLU A 75 2.51 16.37 8.53
CA GLU A 75 1.70 15.17 8.26
C GLU A 75 0.39 15.17 9.06
N ARG A 76 0.42 15.62 10.32
CA ARG A 76 -0.80 15.80 11.13
C ARG A 76 -1.72 16.85 10.53
N THR A 77 -1.17 18.01 10.18
CA THR A 77 -1.94 19.10 9.57
C THR A 77 -2.60 18.68 8.26
N LEU A 78 -1.89 17.96 7.38
CA LEU A 78 -2.44 17.44 6.13
C LEU A 78 -3.58 16.45 6.35
N ILE A 79 -3.40 15.54 7.30
CA ILE A 79 -4.43 14.57 7.70
C ILE A 79 -5.67 15.32 8.20
N ASP A 80 -5.51 16.28 9.11
CA ASP A 80 -6.62 17.09 9.64
C ASP A 80 -7.37 17.83 8.51
N PHE A 81 -6.66 18.44 7.56
CA PHE A 81 -7.29 19.08 6.40
C PHE A 81 -8.08 18.08 5.54
N ILE A 82 -7.54 16.90 5.25
CA ILE A 82 -8.21 15.85 4.46
C ILE A 82 -9.46 15.31 5.18
N TRP A 83 -9.39 15.11 6.49
CA TRP A 83 -10.54 14.62 7.27
C TRP A 83 -11.61 15.70 7.44
N VAL A 84 -11.23 16.96 7.63
CA VAL A 84 -12.18 18.08 7.72
C VAL A 84 -12.91 18.28 6.40
N THR A 85 -12.22 18.22 5.25
CA THR A 85 -12.87 18.38 3.93
C THR A 85 -13.85 17.24 3.65
N GLN A 86 -13.51 15.98 3.97
CA GLN A 86 -14.43 14.84 3.86
C GLN A 86 -15.65 14.97 4.78
N GLN A 87 -15.48 15.50 6.00
CA GLN A 87 -16.57 15.68 6.96
C GLN A 87 -17.56 16.77 6.54
N PHE A 88 -17.09 17.83 5.87
CA PHE A 88 -17.94 18.88 5.29
C PHE A 88 -18.72 18.38 4.07
N ASP A 89 -18.09 17.59 3.21
CA ASP A 89 -18.79 17.01 2.05
C ASP A 89 -19.86 15.99 2.46
N TYR A 90 -19.61 15.19 3.51
CA TYR A 90 -20.61 14.27 4.06
C TYR A 90 -21.86 14.96 4.61
N ARG A 91 -21.73 16.13 5.27
CA ARG A 91 -22.86 16.87 5.88
C ARG A 91 -23.64 17.77 4.91
N ARG A 92 -23.13 18.01 3.70
CA ARG A 92 -23.87 18.73 2.64
C ARG A 92 -24.68 17.80 1.72
N ALA A 93 -24.47 16.49 1.82
CA ALA A 93 -25.12 15.48 0.99
C ALA A 93 -26.30 14.76 1.68
N SER A 94 -26.75 15.24 2.85
CA SER A 94 -27.83 14.66 3.66
C SER A 94 -28.98 15.63 3.88
#